data_AF-A0A960PNE1-F1
#
_entry.id   AF-A0A960PNE1-F1
#
_cell.length_a   1.000
_cell.length_b   1.000
_cell.length_c   1.000
_cell.angle_alpha   90.00
_cell.angle_beta   90.00
_cell.angle_gamma   90.00
#
_symmetry.space_group_name_H-M   'P 1'
#
loop_
_entity.id
_entity.type
_entity.pdbx_description
1 polymer ?
#
loop_
_entity_poly.entity_id
_entity_poly.type
_entity_poly.pdbx_seq_one_letter_code
_entity_poly.pdbx_strand_id
1 'polypeptide(L)' 'LNLVEGWFAQLTNKRLRTGAFNSVAALTEAIDVWVSHWNADPKPFIWTKTAKEIVTKVKRGRAALTTQTKSATDH' A
#
# COMPACT_ATOMS: atom_id res chain seq x y z
N LEU A 1 9.21 1.81 0.02
CA LEU A 1 7.76 1.89 0.07
C LEU A 1 7.22 2.82 -1.01
N ASN A 2 6.12 2.46 -1.66
CA ASN A 2 5.28 3.34 -2.47
C ASN A 2 4.23 4.05 -1.58
N LEU A 3 3.45 4.99 -2.15
CA LEU A 3 2.47 5.79 -1.39
C LEU A 3 1.31 4.95 -0.82
N VAL A 4 0.87 3.95 -1.59
CA VAL A 4 -0.19 3.02 -1.18
C VAL A 4 0.28 2.19 0.01
N GLU A 5 1.51 1.66 -0.05
CA GLU A 5 2.13 0.93 1.06
C GLU A 5 2.32 1.82 2.30
N GLY A 6 2.65 3.11 2.12
CA GLY A 6 2.75 4.08 3.21
C GLY A 6 1.41 4.36 3.88
N TRP A 7 0.34 4.50 3.09
CA TRP A 7 -1.02 4.66 3.60
C TRP A 7 -1.46 3.42 4.39
N PHE A 8 -1.22 2.21 3.86
CA PHE A 8 -1.51 0.97 4.58
C PHE A 8 -0.70 0.84 5.87
N ALA A 9 0.56 1.27 5.88
CA ALA A 9 1.35 1.30 7.11
C ALA A 9 0.74 2.22 8.18
N GLN A 10 0.14 3.35 7.78
CA GLN A 10 -0.55 4.25 8.71
C GLN A 10 -1.82 3.63 9.27
N LEU A 11 -2.68 3.05 8.42
CA LEU A 11 -3.87 2.31 8.86
C LEU A 11 -3.48 1.20 9.85
N THR A 12 -2.49 0.39 9.50
CA THR A 12 -2.03 -0.71 10.35
C THR A 12 -1.50 -0.21 11.68
N ASN A 13 -0.58 0.75 11.69
CA ASN A 13 0.07 1.19 12.93
C ASN A 13 -0.86 1.98 13.86
N LYS A 14 -1.83 2.73 13.32
CA LYS A 14 -2.67 3.65 14.10
C LYS A 14 -4.03 3.07 14.48
N ARG A 15 -4.57 2.13 13.70
CA ARG A 15 -5.92 1.58 13.92
C ARG A 15 -5.94 0.08 14.13
N LEU A 16 -5.17 -0.69 13.37
CA LEU A 16 -5.30 -2.15 13.37
C LEU A 16 -4.40 -2.84 14.40
N ARG A 17 -3.15 -2.40 14.56
CA ARG A 17 -2.15 -3.06 15.43
C ARG A 17 -2.50 -2.99 16.91
N THR A 18 -3.17 -1.92 17.34
CA THR A 18 -3.59 -1.71 18.73
C THR A 18 -5.07 -2.03 18.96
N GLY A 19 -5.81 -2.38 17.91
CA GLY A 19 -7.23 -2.70 17.99
C GLY A 19 -7.45 -4.16 18.40
N ALA A 20 -8.28 -4.38 19.41
CA ALA A 20 -8.87 -5.68 19.69
C ALA A 20 -10.26 -5.74 19.03
N PHE A 21 -10.47 -6.70 18.14
CA PHE A 21 -11.73 -6.86 17.40
C PHE A 21 -12.36 -8.20 17.75
N ASN A 22 -13.60 -8.17 18.24
CA ASN A 22 -14.33 -9.38 18.64
C ASN A 22 -15.12 -10.02 17.49
N SER A 23 -15.13 -9.38 16.32
CA SER A 23 -15.80 -9.89 15.11
C SER A 23 -15.22 -9.25 13.86
N VAL A 24 -15.45 -9.88 12.70
CA VAL A 24 -15.09 -9.33 11.40
C VAL A 24 -15.85 -8.03 11.13
N ALA A 25 -17.13 -7.95 11.51
CA ALA A 25 -17.93 -6.74 11.37
C ALA A 25 -17.31 -5.54 12.11
N ALA A 26 -16.81 -5.75 13.34
CA ALA A 26 -16.14 -4.71 14.12
C ALA A 26 -14.82 -4.25 13.47
N LEU A 27 -14.09 -5.17 12.84
CA LEU A 27 -12.88 -4.82 12.07
C LEU A 27 -13.23 -3.99 10.83
N THR A 28 -14.24 -4.40 10.06
CA THR A 28 -14.69 -3.69 8.87
C THR A 28 -15.13 -2.27 9.22
N GLU A 29 -15.99 -2.10 10.23
CA GLU A 29 -16.41 -0.79 10.71
C GLU A 29 -15.23 0.08 11.14
N ALA A 30 -14.24 -0.50 11.83
CA ALA A 30 -13.05 0.22 12.24
C ALA A 30 -12.19 0.71 11.08
N ILE A 31 -12.16 -0.02 9.96
CA ILE A 31 -11.51 0.38 8.71
C ILE A 31 -12.32 1.49 8.03
N ASP A 32 -13.64 1.35 7.93
CA ASP A 32 -14.52 2.35 7.29
C ASP A 32 -14.47 3.70 8.00
N VAL A 33 -14.49 3.69 9.34
CA VAL A 33 -14.32 4.90 10.17
C VAL A 33 -12.96 5.53 9.91
N TRP A 34 -11.89 4.73 9.82
CA TRP A 34 -10.55 5.24 9.52
C TRP A 34 -10.48 5.90 8.15
N VAL A 35 -11.00 5.24 7.12
CA VAL A 35 -11.03 5.75 5.74
C VAL A 35 -11.83 7.06 5.68
N SER A 36 -13.00 7.09 6.31
CA SER A 36 -13.86 8.28 6.35
C SER A 36 -13.16 9.46 7.01
N HIS A 37 -12.52 9.25 8.17
CA HIS A 37 -11.75 10.30 8.83
C HIS A 37 -10.54 10.76 8.02
N TRP A 38 -9.81 9.82 7.43
CA TRP A 38 -8.64 10.14 6.60
C TRP A 38 -9.02 10.99 5.38
N ASN A 39 -10.19 10.72 4.79
CA ASN A 39 -10.68 11.44 3.62
C ASN A 39 -11.36 12.78 3.96
N ALA A 40 -11.76 13.02 5.21
CA ALA A 40 -12.41 14.26 5.63
C ALA A 40 -11.46 15.48 5.62
N ASP A 41 -10.19 15.28 5.99
CA ASP A 41 -9.11 16.26 5.84
C ASP A 41 -7.89 15.56 5.23
N PRO A 42 -7.92 15.30 3.91
CA PRO A 42 -6.87 14.53 3.29
C PRO A 42 -5.62 15.41 3.20
N LYS A 43 -4.56 15.04 3.91
CA LYS A 43 -3.24 15.65 3.68
C LYS A 43 -2.77 15.22 2.28
N PRO A 44 -2.75 16.13 1.29
CA PRO A 44 -2.42 15.76 -0.07
C PRO A 44 -0.95 15.34 -0.09
N PHE A 45 -0.69 14.10 -0.50
CA PHE A 45 0.68 13.67 -0.71
C PHE A 45 1.15 14.19 -2.06
N ILE A 46 2.06 15.15 -2.05
CA ILE A 46 2.66 15.67 -3.28
C ILE A 46 3.60 14.60 -3.83
N TRP A 47 3.35 14.18 -5.06
CA TRP A 47 4.23 13.29 -5.79
C TRP A 47 5.56 14.01 -6.07
N THR A 48 6.56 13.75 -5.24
CA THR A 48 7.92 14.29 -5.43
C THR A 48 8.69 13.58 -6.53
N LYS A 49 8.21 12.40 -6.95
CA LYS A 49 8.81 11.61 -8.03
C LYS A 49 8.19 11.99 -9.36
N THR A 50 9.05 12.30 -10.31
CA THR A 50 8.65 12.59 -11.69
C THR A 50 8.03 11.35 -12.34
N ALA A 51 7.14 11.55 -13.32
CA ALA A 51 6.58 10.46 -14.11
C ALA A 51 7.68 9.54 -14.70
N LYS A 52 8.81 10.13 -15.11
CA LYS A 52 9.98 9.41 -15.60
C LYS A 52 10.57 8.44 -14.57
N GLU A 53 10.73 8.88 -13.32
CA GLU A 53 11.22 8.02 -12.23
C GLU A 53 10.25 6.87 -11.94
N ILE A 54 8.94 7.14 -11.96
CA ILE A 54 7.90 6.12 -11.77
C ILE A 54 7.99 5.06 -12.87
N VAL A 55 7.99 5.47 -14.14
CA VAL A 55 8.12 4.58 -15.30
C VAL A 55 9.41 3.76 -15.24
N THR A 56 10.52 4.39 -14.84
CA THR A 56 11.81 3.69 -14.70
C THR A 56 11.74 2.60 -13.64
N LYS A 57 11.10 2.88 -12.50
CA LYS A 57 10.95 1.90 -11.41
C LYS A 57 10.04 0.73 -11.82
N VAL A 58 8.94 1.01 -12.53
CA VAL A 58 8.05 -0.03 -13.09
C VAL A 58 8.81 -0.92 -14.08
N LYS A 59 9.60 -0.34 -14.98
CA LYS A 59 10.43 -1.11 -15.93
C LYS A 59 11.40 -2.04 -15.21
N ARG A 60 12.10 -1.57 -14.17
CA ARG A 60 13.00 -2.41 -13.35
C ARG A 60 12.25 -3.54 -12.66
N GLY A 61 11.08 -3.27 -12.08
CA GLY A 61 10.26 -4.29 -11.43
C GLY A 61 9.81 -5.39 -12.39
N ARG A 62 9.37 -5.00 -13.59
CA ARG A 62 9.00 -5.94 -14.66
C ARG A 62 10.19 -6.79 -15.11
N ALA A 63 11.36 -6.20 -15.31
CA ALA A 63 12.57 -6.94 -15.69
C ALA A 63 12.96 -7.98 -14.63
N ALA A 64 12.93 -7.60 -13.34
CA ALA A 64 13.21 -8.53 -12.25
C ALA A 64 12.22 -9.70 -12.19
N LEU A 65 10.93 -9.44 -12.41
CA LEU A 65 9.90 -10.47 -12.48
C LEU A 65 10.15 -11.44 -13.64
N THR A 66 10.45 -10.93 -14.83
CA THR A 66 10.77 -11.76 -16.00
C THR A 66 11.98 -12.66 -15.76
N THR A 67 13.04 -12.15 -15.10
CA THR A 67 14.20 -12.95 -14.75
C THR A 67 13.82 -14.11 -13.82
N GLN A 68 13.00 -13.85 -12.78
CA GLN A 68 12.52 -14.90 -11.87
C GLN A 68 11.69 -15.96 -12.59
N THR A 69 10.80 -15.57 -13.51
CA THR A 69 9.99 -16.53 -14.27
C THR A 69 10.85 -17.43 -15.15
N LYS A 70 11.89 -16.90 -15.80
CA LYS A 70 12.83 -17.71 -16.59
C LYS A 70 13.56 -18.73 -15.72
N SER A 71 14.14 -18.29 -14.61
CA SER A 71 14.83 -19.20 -13.68
C SER A 71 13.91 -20.24 -13.02
N ALA A 72 12.60 -19.98 -12.92
CA ALA A 72 11.62 -20.94 -12.41
C ALA A 72 11.13 -21.96 -13.47
N THR A 73 11.40 -21.70 -14.76
CA THR A 73 10.99 -22.56 -15.90
C THR A 73 12.17 -23.38 -16.46
N ASP A 74 13.41 -23.12 -16.04
CA ASP A 74 14.62 -23.87 -16.43
C ASP A 74 14.81 -25.18 -15.62
N HIS A 75 13.75 -26.01 -15.53
CA HIS A 75 13.80 -27.38 -14.98
C HIS A 75 13.48 -28.42 -16.05
#